data_AF-A0AAF0V8R8-F1
#
_entry.id   AF-A0AAF0V8R8-F1
#
_cell.length_a   1.000
_cell.length_b   1.000
_cell.length_c   1.000
_cell.angle_alpha   90.00
_cell.angle_beta   90.00
_cell.angle_gamma   90.00
#
_symmetry.space_group_name_H-M   'P 1'
#
loop_
_entity.id
_entity.type
_entity.pdbx_description
1 polymer ?
#
loop_
_entity_poly.entity_id
_entity_poly.type
_entity_poly.pdbx_seq_one_letter_code
_entity_poly.pdbx_strand_id
1 'polypeptide(L)'
;MSAPMEISMVNAAEVNTSEQNGDPAPSPPPTLPEEKVLVSVEVCLKPSSTARIDDVRLSVERMLEKRSMSYVDGPIPVPIDDLFLAENVQHICVCDTDVWLENRDILLFWQVKPVVHVFQLSEEGPCEELSGDGQLSTFNEWILPAKEFNGMWESLIYESGLKQRLLRYAASALLFTEKRVNSFLVSWNR
;
A
#
# COMPACT_ATOMS: atom_id res chain seq x y z
N MET A 1 18.61 45.13 55.31
CA MET A 1 18.14 44.38 56.49
C MET A 1 17.96 42.95 56.01
N SER A 2 18.96 42.07 56.09
CA SER A 2 19.58 41.42 57.26
C SER A 2 19.34 39.92 57.04
N ALA A 3 20.44 39.20 56.78
CA ALA A 3 20.59 37.75 56.62
C ALA A 3 20.51 37.05 58.03
N PRO A 4 21.09 35.85 58.33
CA PRO A 4 21.76 34.78 57.51
C PRO A 4 21.62 33.30 58.02
N MET A 5 22.30 32.37 57.32
CA MET A 5 23.06 31.14 57.76
C MET A 5 22.32 29.95 58.41
N GLU A 6 22.71 28.66 58.25
CA GLU A 6 24.02 27.96 58.32
C GLU A 6 24.14 26.85 57.24
N ILE A 7 25.24 26.63 56.49
CA ILE A 7 26.56 26.00 56.76
C ILE A 7 26.53 24.53 57.23
N SER A 8 27.00 23.62 56.37
CA SER A 8 28.11 22.71 56.70
C SER A 8 28.79 22.17 55.43
N MET A 9 30.09 22.42 55.35
CA MET A 9 31.07 21.80 54.45
C MET A 9 31.73 20.60 55.15
N VAL A 10 32.70 19.99 54.46
CA VAL A 10 33.69 18.95 54.86
C VAL A 10 33.27 17.57 54.28
N ASN A 11 34.04 16.89 53.42
CA ASN A 11 35.49 16.90 53.23
C ASN A 11 35.91 16.51 51.79
N ALA A 12 37.00 17.10 51.32
CA ALA A 12 37.77 16.64 50.19
C ALA A 12 38.60 15.40 50.59
N ALA A 13 38.68 14.42 49.70
CA ALA A 13 39.80 13.50 49.61
C ALA A 13 40.21 13.41 48.15
N GLU A 14 41.43 13.87 47.92
CA GLU A 14 42.16 13.91 46.66
C GLU A 14 42.63 12.51 46.19
N VAL A 15 42.74 12.39 44.86
CA VAL A 15 43.74 11.61 44.10
C VAL A 15 43.52 10.09 43.98
N ASN A 16 43.13 9.66 42.78
CA ASN A 16 44.05 8.90 41.91
C ASN A 16 43.55 8.85 40.46
N THR A 17 44.37 9.41 39.58
CA THR A 17 44.38 9.21 38.12
C THR A 17 44.59 7.74 37.78
N SER A 18 43.75 7.21 36.91
CA SER A 18 44.13 6.14 35.98
C SER A 18 43.25 6.23 34.74
N GLU A 19 43.85 6.76 33.68
CA GLU A 19 43.36 6.68 32.31
C GLU A 19 43.21 5.20 31.93
N GLN A 20 42.03 4.82 31.44
CA GLN A 20 41.92 3.62 30.60
C GLN A 20 40.87 3.88 29.52
N ASN A 21 41.39 4.06 28.30
CA ASN A 21 40.64 4.06 27.05
C ASN A 21 39.70 2.84 26.99
N GLY A 22 38.40 3.12 26.93
CA GLY A 22 37.40 2.16 26.49
C GLY A 22 36.52 2.86 25.47
N ASP A 23 36.65 2.48 24.20
CA ASP A 23 35.73 2.89 23.13
C ASP A 23 34.27 2.70 23.61
N PRO A 24 33.36 3.67 23.39
CA PRO A 24 31.96 3.39 23.59
C PRO A 24 31.56 2.34 22.55
N ALA A 25 31.27 1.13 23.01
CA ALA A 25 30.68 0.08 22.19
C ALA A 25 29.49 0.68 21.42
N PRO A 26 29.36 0.44 20.10
CA PRO A 26 28.25 0.98 19.34
C PRO A 26 26.98 0.44 19.97
N SER A 27 26.12 1.35 20.43
CA SER A 27 24.78 1.04 20.88
C SER A 27 24.12 0.14 19.83
N PRO A 28 23.47 -0.97 20.21
CA PRO A 28 22.75 -1.78 19.25
C PRO A 28 21.76 -0.88 18.51
N PRO A 29 21.65 -0.99 17.17
CA PRO A 29 20.70 -0.18 16.43
C PRO A 29 19.30 -0.40 17.02
N PRO A 30 18.48 0.66 17.15
CA PRO A 30 17.12 0.50 17.65
C PRO A 30 16.40 -0.49 16.75
N THR A 31 16.20 -1.70 17.24
CA THR A 31 15.48 -2.75 16.52
C THR A 31 14.00 -2.52 16.77
N LEU A 32 13.49 -1.37 16.31
CA LEU A 32 12.07 -1.26 16.04
C LEU A 32 11.85 -1.99 14.71
N PRO A 33 10.87 -2.90 14.58
CA PRO A 33 10.44 -3.30 13.26
C PRO A 33 9.99 -2.00 12.57
N GLU A 34 10.80 -1.49 11.63
CA GLU A 34 10.39 -0.39 10.78
C GLU A 34 9.14 -0.87 10.05
N GLU A 35 7.98 -0.34 10.46
CA GLU A 35 6.70 -0.67 9.87
C GLU A 35 6.75 -0.14 8.43
N LYS A 36 6.97 -1.07 7.48
CA LYS A 36 7.12 -0.73 6.07
C LYS A 36 5.83 -0.12 5.55
N VAL A 37 5.96 0.95 4.77
CA VAL A 37 4.87 1.55 4.02
C VAL A 37 4.40 0.56 2.96
N LEU A 38 3.11 0.22 3.00
CA LEU A 38 2.50 -0.67 2.02
C LEU A 38 2.20 0.11 0.74
N VAL A 39 2.72 -0.33 -0.40
CA VAL A 39 2.47 0.31 -1.69
C VAL A 39 1.66 -0.62 -2.60
N SER A 40 0.47 -0.18 -3.01
CA SER A 40 -0.37 -0.96 -3.92
C SER A 40 0.23 -1.01 -5.32
N VAL A 41 0.34 -2.22 -5.86
CA VAL A 41 0.79 -2.45 -7.25
C VAL A 41 -0.25 -3.31 -7.94
N GLU A 42 -0.84 -2.78 -8.99
CA GLU A 42 -1.83 -3.44 -9.81
C GLU A 42 -1.17 -4.10 -11.02
N VAL A 43 -1.54 -5.34 -11.30
CA VAL A 43 -1.01 -6.16 -12.40
C VAL A 43 -2.17 -6.71 -13.20
N CYS A 44 -2.37 -6.18 -14.40
CA CYS A 44 -3.36 -6.68 -15.34
C CYS A 44 -2.75 -7.78 -16.21
N LEU A 45 -3.36 -8.95 -16.20
CA LEU A 45 -3.04 -10.06 -17.09
C LEU A 45 -3.59 -9.79 -18.50
N LYS A 46 -2.96 -10.40 -19.51
CA LYS A 46 -3.53 -10.42 -20.86
C LYS A 46 -4.79 -11.30 -20.89
N PRO A 47 -5.76 -11.02 -21.77
CA PRO A 47 -6.95 -11.86 -21.93
C PRO A 47 -6.63 -13.32 -22.29
N SER A 48 -5.53 -13.56 -23.01
CA SER A 48 -5.07 -14.89 -23.39
C SER A 48 -4.25 -15.62 -22.32
N SER A 49 -3.91 -14.96 -21.21
CA SER A 49 -3.09 -15.58 -20.17
C SER A 49 -3.88 -16.64 -19.40
N THR A 50 -3.24 -17.78 -19.17
CA THR A 50 -3.73 -18.86 -18.31
C THR A 50 -2.83 -19.09 -17.10
N ALA A 51 -1.89 -18.16 -16.85
CA ALA A 51 -0.96 -18.22 -15.74
C ALA A 51 -1.70 -18.11 -14.41
N ARG A 52 -1.19 -18.80 -13.38
CA ARG A 52 -1.76 -18.71 -12.04
C ARG A 52 -1.45 -17.33 -11.45
N ILE A 53 -2.45 -16.74 -10.82
CA ILE A 53 -2.34 -15.44 -10.14
C ILE A 53 -1.15 -15.40 -9.17
N ASP A 54 -0.97 -16.47 -8.39
CA ASP A 54 0.12 -16.55 -7.39
C ASP A 54 1.52 -16.55 -8.03
N ASP A 55 1.68 -17.22 -9.18
CA ASP A 55 2.96 -17.30 -9.89
C ASP A 55 3.34 -15.94 -10.49
N VAL A 56 2.35 -15.22 -11.03
CA VAL A 56 2.53 -13.84 -11.53
C VAL A 56 2.82 -12.89 -10.39
N ARG A 57 2.08 -12.97 -9.27
CA ARG A 57 2.32 -12.17 -8.07
C ARG A 57 3.77 -12.33 -7.60
N LEU A 58 4.23 -13.56 -7.38
CA LEU A 58 5.59 -13.84 -6.90
C LEU A 58 6.66 -13.34 -7.88
N SER A 59 6.40 -13.47 -9.19
CA SER A 59 7.33 -13.02 -10.23
C SER A 59 7.44 -11.50 -10.26
N VAL A 60 6.32 -10.78 -10.11
CA VAL A 60 6.30 -9.31 -10.00
C VAL A 60 6.94 -8.84 -8.69
N GLU A 61 6.67 -9.48 -7.56
CA GLU A 61 7.31 -9.15 -6.27
C GLU A 61 8.84 -9.25 -6.39
N ARG A 62 9.35 -10.37 -6.92
CA ARG A 62 10.78 -10.59 -7.17
C ARG A 62 11.37 -9.55 -8.13
N MET A 63 10.60 -9.13 -9.13
CA MET A 63 11.02 -8.09 -10.06
C MET A 63 11.15 -6.74 -9.35
N LEU A 64 10.19 -6.38 -8.50
CA LEU A 64 10.18 -5.13 -7.74
C LEU A 64 11.34 -5.08 -6.74
N GLU A 65 11.65 -6.18 -6.05
CA GLU A 65 12.77 -6.26 -5.11
C GLU A 65 14.14 -6.04 -5.77
N LYS A 66 14.30 -6.46 -7.03
CA LYS A 66 15.56 -6.33 -7.78
C LYS A 66 15.79 -4.94 -8.37
N ARG A 67 14.76 -4.10 -8.45
CA ARG A 67 14.86 -2.77 -9.06
C ARG A 67 14.82 -1.69 -8.00
N SER A 68 15.73 -0.72 -8.12
CA SER A 68 15.60 0.56 -7.43
C SER A 68 14.74 1.49 -8.28
N MET A 69 13.46 1.60 -7.97
CA MET A 69 12.51 2.51 -8.66
C MET A 69 11.91 3.50 -7.68
N SER A 70 11.44 4.63 -8.20
CA SER A 70 10.59 5.56 -7.47
C SER A 70 9.15 5.02 -7.38
N TYR A 71 8.58 4.97 -6.18
CA TYR A 71 7.18 4.59 -5.96
C TYR A 71 6.27 5.81 -6.17
N VAL A 72 5.99 6.11 -7.43
CA VAL A 72 5.09 7.18 -7.87
C VAL A 72 3.98 6.54 -8.69
N ASP A 73 2.76 7.04 -8.56
CA ASP A 73 1.62 6.54 -9.33
C ASP A 73 1.92 6.56 -10.82
N GLY A 74 1.60 5.43 -11.48
CA GLY A 74 1.79 5.28 -12.91
C GLY A 74 2.39 3.94 -13.34
N PRO A 75 2.57 3.77 -14.66
CA PRO A 75 2.94 2.50 -15.25
C PRO A 75 4.39 2.12 -14.96
N ILE A 76 4.61 0.85 -14.61
CA ILE A 76 5.92 0.23 -14.53
C ILE A 76 6.16 -0.56 -15.83
N PRO A 77 7.30 -0.35 -16.52
CA PRO A 77 7.62 -1.12 -17.72
C PRO A 77 7.87 -2.59 -17.37
N VAL A 78 7.10 -3.47 -18.02
CA VAL A 78 7.27 -4.92 -17.93
C VAL A 78 8.67 -5.29 -18.43
N PRO A 79 9.48 -6.04 -17.66
CA PRO A 79 10.81 -6.44 -18.08
C PRO A 79 10.74 -7.33 -19.33
N ILE A 80 11.45 -6.94 -20.38
CA ILE A 80 11.53 -7.73 -21.62
C ILE A 80 12.37 -9.00 -21.39
N ASP A 81 13.32 -8.95 -20.45
CA ASP A 81 14.19 -10.07 -20.10
C ASP A 81 13.45 -11.19 -19.35
N ASP A 82 12.28 -10.88 -18.77
CA ASP A 82 11.42 -11.87 -18.11
C ASP A 82 10.34 -12.32 -19.10
N LEU A 83 10.63 -13.40 -19.82
CA LEU A 83 9.72 -13.98 -20.82
C LEU A 83 8.36 -14.34 -20.23
N PHE A 84 8.32 -14.79 -18.97
CA PHE A 84 7.08 -15.19 -18.31
C PHE A 84 6.18 -13.97 -18.07
N LEU A 85 6.73 -12.88 -17.53
CA LEU A 85 5.98 -11.64 -17.35
C LEU A 85 5.61 -11.02 -18.70
N ALA A 86 6.52 -10.99 -19.67
CA ALA A 86 6.27 -10.43 -21.00
C ALA A 86 5.17 -11.19 -21.76
N GLU A 87 5.03 -12.50 -21.56
CA GLU A 87 3.99 -13.31 -22.18
C GLU A 87 2.63 -13.10 -21.51
N ASN A 88 2.58 -13.01 -20.18
CA ASN A 88 1.33 -13.09 -19.41
C ASN A 88 0.77 -11.74 -18.95
N VAL A 89 1.62 -10.75 -18.70
CA VAL A 89 1.23 -9.45 -18.14
C VAL A 89 0.96 -8.46 -19.26
N GLN A 90 -0.17 -7.75 -19.17
CA GLN A 90 -0.52 -6.66 -20.07
C GLN A 90 0.10 -5.34 -19.62
N HIS A 91 -0.05 -4.98 -18.35
CA HIS A 91 0.60 -3.81 -17.75
C HIS A 91 0.70 -3.95 -16.23
N ILE A 92 1.62 -3.17 -15.64
CA ILE A 92 1.85 -3.06 -14.20
C ILE A 92 1.73 -1.58 -13.84
N CYS A 93 1.03 -1.24 -12.76
CA CYS A 93 0.86 0.13 -12.30
C CYS A 93 1.09 0.24 -10.79
N VAL A 94 1.81 1.27 -10.35
CA VAL A 94 1.76 1.71 -8.94
C VAL A 94 0.50 2.56 -8.79
N CYS A 95 -0.27 2.28 -7.75
CA CYS A 95 -1.51 3.00 -7.46
C CYS A 95 -1.55 3.43 -5.99
N ASP A 96 -2.46 4.37 -5.70
CA ASP A 96 -2.77 4.86 -4.35
C ASP A 96 -1.60 5.52 -3.61
N THR A 97 -0.63 6.13 -4.30
CA THR A 97 0.50 6.81 -3.62
C THR A 97 0.10 8.03 -2.80
N ASP A 98 -1.07 8.60 -3.09
CA ASP A 98 -1.64 9.73 -2.34
C ASP A 98 -1.86 9.42 -0.84
N VAL A 99 -1.93 8.14 -0.45
CA VAL A 99 -2.12 7.72 0.95
C VAL A 99 -0.93 8.11 1.85
N TRP A 100 0.29 8.21 1.31
CA TRP A 100 1.49 8.62 2.05
C TRP A 100 2.13 9.91 1.55
N LEU A 101 1.74 10.42 0.37
CA LEU A 101 2.24 11.68 -0.18
C LEU A 101 1.80 12.93 0.58
N GLU A 102 0.88 12.83 1.55
CA GLU A 102 0.53 13.95 2.45
C GLU A 102 1.77 14.56 3.13
N ASN A 103 2.82 13.75 3.37
CA ASN A 103 4.08 14.19 3.96
C ASN A 103 5.19 14.57 2.94
N ARG A 104 4.95 14.39 1.63
CA ARG A 104 5.93 14.64 0.54
C ARG A 104 7.31 13.99 0.75
N ASP A 105 7.36 12.87 1.46
CA ASP A 105 8.60 12.16 1.70
C ASP A 105 8.92 11.22 0.53
N ILE A 106 10.18 11.27 0.06
CA ILE A 106 10.69 10.31 -0.91
C ILE A 106 10.88 8.98 -0.18
N LEU A 107 10.09 7.96 -0.55
CA LEU A 107 10.21 6.63 0.04
C LEU A 107 11.43 5.89 -0.53
N LEU A 108 12.25 5.37 0.37
CA LEU A 108 13.41 4.55 0.02
C LEU A 108 12.99 3.09 -0.09
N PHE A 109 13.68 2.30 -0.93
CA PHE A 109 13.27 0.93 -1.25
C PHE A 109 13.16 0.02 -0.02
N TRP A 110 13.91 0.28 1.04
CA TRP A 110 13.84 -0.49 2.29
C TRP A 110 12.63 -0.16 3.16
N GLN A 111 12.10 1.06 3.05
CA GLN A 111 10.93 1.52 3.79
C GLN A 111 9.61 1.02 3.18
N VAL A 112 9.65 0.46 1.98
CA VAL A 112 8.48 0.06 1.21
C VAL A 112 8.30 -1.45 1.21
N LYS A 113 7.05 -1.88 1.26
CA LYS A 113 6.61 -3.23 0.96
C LYS A 113 5.53 -3.18 -0.13
N PRO A 114 5.83 -3.63 -1.36
CA PRO A 114 4.81 -3.68 -2.40
C PRO A 114 3.73 -4.73 -2.06
N VAL A 115 2.48 -4.38 -2.33
CA VAL A 115 1.31 -5.26 -2.23
C VAL A 115 0.79 -5.46 -3.63
N VAL A 116 1.05 -6.63 -4.21
CA VAL A 116 0.72 -6.92 -5.60
C VAL A 116 -0.69 -7.47 -5.73
N HIS A 117 -1.52 -6.82 -6.54
CA HIS A 117 -2.89 -7.19 -6.88
C HIS A 117 -2.93 -7.62 -8.35
N VAL A 118 -3.09 -8.93 -8.59
CA VAL A 118 -3.14 -9.48 -9.95
C VAL A 118 -4.60 -9.72 -10.32
N PHE A 119 -4.99 -9.28 -11.52
CA PHE A 119 -6.34 -9.48 -12.05
C PHE A 119 -6.34 -9.66 -13.57
N GLN A 120 -7.44 -10.17 -14.11
CA GLN A 120 -7.68 -10.30 -15.54
C GLN A 120 -9.03 -9.67 -15.86
N LEU A 121 -9.07 -8.79 -16.86
CA LEU A 121 -10.29 -8.10 -17.25
C LEU A 121 -11.24 -9.04 -17.98
N SER A 122 -12.50 -9.06 -17.56
CA SER A 122 -13.59 -9.67 -18.31
C SER A 122 -13.87 -8.86 -19.58
N GLU A 123 -13.90 -9.54 -20.73
CA GLU A 123 -14.34 -8.95 -22.00
C GLU A 123 -15.84 -9.15 -22.25
N GLU A 124 -16.53 -9.83 -21.34
CA GLU A 124 -17.98 -9.99 -21.35
C GLU A 124 -18.62 -8.64 -21.00
N GLY A 125 -19.47 -8.14 -21.90
CA GLY A 125 -20.20 -6.88 -21.71
C GLY A 125 -21.35 -7.02 -20.71
N PRO A 126 -22.26 -6.03 -20.66
CA PRO A 126 -23.41 -6.10 -19.77
C PRO A 126 -24.24 -7.36 -20.06
N CYS A 127 -24.48 -8.18 -19.04
CA CYS A 127 -25.37 -9.33 -19.15
C CYS A 127 -26.80 -8.81 -19.27
N GLU A 128 -27.37 -8.96 -20.46
CA GLU A 128 -28.80 -8.76 -20.70
C GLU A 128 -29.49 -10.13 -20.58
N GLU A 129 -29.92 -10.53 -19.39
CA GLU A 129 -30.77 -11.71 -19.29
C GLU A 129 -32.09 -11.41 -20.03
N LEU A 130 -32.34 -12.06 -21.17
CA LEU A 130 -33.67 -12.04 -21.77
C LEU A 130 -34.59 -12.78 -20.80
N SER A 131 -35.49 -12.03 -20.17
CA SER A 131 -36.61 -12.63 -19.46
C SER A 131 -37.38 -13.52 -20.45
N GLY A 132 -37.89 -14.66 -19.99
CA GLY A 132 -38.53 -15.68 -20.84
C GLY A 132 -39.76 -15.19 -21.62
N ASP A 133 -40.19 -13.94 -21.41
CA ASP A 133 -41.24 -13.21 -22.10
C ASP A 133 -40.74 -12.33 -23.26
N GLY A 134 -39.44 -12.33 -23.56
CA GLY A 134 -38.85 -11.49 -24.62
C GLY A 134 -38.71 -10.02 -24.24
N GLN A 135 -38.87 -9.67 -22.95
CA GLN A 135 -38.61 -8.33 -22.45
C GLN A 135 -37.10 -8.11 -22.25
N LEU A 136 -36.59 -7.00 -22.79
CA LEU A 136 -35.22 -6.55 -22.55
C LEU A 136 -35.03 -6.25 -21.06
N SER A 137 -33.89 -6.68 -20.51
CA SER A 137 -33.51 -6.40 -19.13
C SER A 137 -33.52 -4.89 -18.85
N THR A 138 -34.07 -4.50 -17.69
CA THR A 138 -34.15 -3.09 -17.27
C THR A 138 -32.93 -2.62 -16.48
N PHE A 139 -32.01 -3.53 -16.21
CA PHE A 139 -30.75 -3.29 -15.52
C PHE A 139 -29.60 -3.90 -16.31
N ASN A 140 -28.40 -3.41 -16.05
CA ASN A 140 -27.17 -3.93 -16.62
C ASN A 140 -26.35 -4.58 -15.51
N GLU A 141 -25.82 -5.78 -15.77
CA GLU A 141 -24.95 -6.51 -14.85
C GLU A 141 -23.59 -6.75 -15.49
N TRP A 142 -22.51 -6.55 -14.74
CA TRP A 142 -21.14 -6.80 -15.21
C TRP A 142 -20.40 -7.71 -14.25
N ILE A 143 -19.60 -8.63 -14.81
CA ILE A 143 -18.64 -9.41 -14.04
C ILE A 143 -17.39 -8.57 -13.84
N LEU A 144 -17.00 -8.38 -12.57
CA LEU A 144 -15.81 -7.61 -12.21
C LEU A 144 -14.56 -8.50 -12.13
N PRO A 145 -13.39 -7.97 -12.52
CA PRO A 145 -13.17 -6.63 -13.08
C PRO A 145 -13.51 -6.57 -14.58
N ALA A 146 -14.33 -5.59 -14.97
CA ALA A 146 -14.84 -5.44 -16.34
C ALA A 146 -13.93 -4.53 -17.17
N LYS A 147 -13.69 -4.88 -18.44
CA LYS A 147 -12.83 -4.11 -19.36
C LYS A 147 -13.36 -2.70 -19.61
N GLU A 148 -14.66 -2.50 -19.58
CA GLU A 148 -15.35 -1.22 -19.76
C GLU A 148 -14.98 -0.21 -18.67
N PHE A 149 -14.63 -0.70 -17.47
CA PHE A 149 -14.30 0.14 -16.33
C PHE A 149 -12.80 0.39 -16.19
N ASN A 150 -11.98 -0.28 -17.00
CA ASN A 150 -10.52 -0.15 -16.94
C ASN A 150 -10.09 1.30 -17.27
N GLY A 151 -9.33 1.92 -16.36
CA GLY A 151 -8.88 3.31 -16.48
C GLY A 151 -9.97 4.37 -16.22
N MET A 152 -11.21 3.99 -15.92
CA MET A 152 -12.24 4.97 -15.54
C MET A 152 -11.89 5.68 -14.24
N TRP A 153 -11.29 4.99 -13.27
CA TRP A 153 -10.90 5.61 -12.00
C TRP A 153 -9.93 6.79 -12.21
N GLU A 154 -8.96 6.63 -13.10
CA GLU A 154 -7.96 7.66 -13.38
C GLU A 154 -8.49 8.81 -14.25
N SER A 155 -9.46 8.53 -15.12
CA SER A 155 -10.05 9.57 -15.97
C SER A 155 -10.92 10.58 -15.20
N LEU A 156 -11.42 10.20 -14.02
CA LEU A 156 -12.22 11.07 -13.17
C LEU A 156 -11.32 12.09 -12.45
N ILE A 157 -11.59 13.39 -12.59
CA ILE A 157 -10.81 14.45 -11.93
C ILE A 157 -11.70 15.12 -10.87
N TYR A 158 -11.30 15.03 -9.61
CA TYR A 158 -12.04 15.56 -8.46
C TYR A 158 -11.13 16.38 -7.55
N GLU A 159 -11.72 16.94 -6.50
CA GLU A 159 -10.97 17.54 -5.39
C GLU A 159 -9.99 16.53 -4.77
N SER A 160 -8.81 17.03 -4.39
CA SER A 160 -7.77 16.27 -3.72
C SER A 160 -8.32 15.53 -2.49
N GLY A 161 -8.00 14.25 -2.36
CA GLY A 161 -8.44 13.44 -1.22
C GLY A 161 -9.85 12.86 -1.34
N LEU A 162 -10.69 13.29 -2.30
CA LEU A 162 -12.07 12.79 -2.42
C LEU A 162 -12.09 11.30 -2.79
N LYS A 163 -11.34 10.93 -3.83
CA LYS A 163 -11.21 9.54 -4.30
C LYS A 163 -10.71 8.62 -3.19
N GLN A 164 -9.66 9.02 -2.50
CA GLN A 164 -9.04 8.26 -1.41
C GLN A 164 -9.98 8.12 -0.21
N ARG A 165 -10.71 9.18 0.14
CA ARG A 165 -11.71 9.13 1.21
C ARG A 165 -12.84 8.17 0.87
N LEU A 166 -13.32 8.19 -0.38
CA LEU A 166 -14.36 7.27 -0.85
C LEU A 166 -13.87 5.81 -0.83
N LEU A 167 -12.65 5.57 -1.34
CA LEU A 167 -12.03 4.24 -1.32
C LEU A 167 -11.87 3.71 0.11
N ARG A 168 -11.36 4.55 1.02
CA ARG A 168 -11.20 4.20 2.45
C ARG A 168 -12.55 3.94 3.12
N TYR A 169 -13.59 4.71 2.79
CA TYR A 169 -14.93 4.48 3.30
C TYR A 169 -15.45 3.10 2.87
N ALA A 170 -15.37 2.78 1.57
CA ALA A 170 -15.80 1.49 1.03
C ALA A 170 -15.00 0.31 1.61
N ALA A 171 -13.67 0.43 1.71
CA ALA A 171 -12.82 -0.59 2.31
C ALA A 171 -13.16 -0.82 3.79
N SER A 172 -13.37 0.25 4.55
CA SER A 172 -13.76 0.16 5.97
C SER A 172 -15.13 -0.49 6.16
N ALA A 173 -16.09 -0.16 5.28
CA ALA A 173 -17.41 -0.78 5.22
C ALA A 173 -17.34 -2.30 4.99
N LEU A 174 -16.52 -2.73 4.04
CA LEU A 174 -16.27 -4.16 3.78
C LEU A 174 -15.60 -4.83 4.98
N LEU A 175 -14.60 -4.19 5.58
CA LEU A 175 -13.91 -4.70 6.77
C LEU A 175 -14.86 -4.84 7.96
N PHE A 176 -15.75 -3.87 8.20
CA PHE A 176 -16.75 -3.95 9.25
C PHE A 176 -17.76 -5.08 9.02
N THR A 177 -18.14 -5.31 7.76
CA THR A 177 -18.96 -6.46 7.37
C THR A 177 -18.24 -7.77 7.68
N GLU A 178 -16.97 -7.89 7.30
CA GLU A 178 -16.16 -9.09 7.54
C GLU A 178 -16.00 -9.37 9.05
N LYS A 179 -15.76 -8.34 9.86
CA LYS A 179 -15.65 -8.43 11.32
C LYS A 179 -17.00 -8.54 12.03
N ARG A 180 -18.13 -8.54 11.30
CA ARG A 180 -19.51 -8.62 11.84
C ARG A 180 -19.78 -7.57 12.93
N VAL A 181 -19.30 -6.33 12.71
CA VAL A 181 -19.54 -5.22 13.63
C VAL A 181 -21.05 -4.99 13.77
N ASN A 182 -21.52 -4.81 15.00
CA ASN A 182 -22.92 -4.54 15.28
C ASN A 182 -23.33 -3.15 14.75
N SER A 183 -24.20 -3.12 13.74
CA SER A 183 -24.69 -1.90 13.10
C SER A 183 -25.50 -0.99 14.04
N PHE A 184 -26.01 -1.50 15.15
CA PHE A 184 -26.69 -0.70 16.18
C PHE A 184 -25.71 0.06 17.08
N LEU A 185 -24.45 -0.37 17.16
CA LEU A 185 -23.41 0.31 17.93
C LEU A 185 -22.55 1.22 17.06
N VAL A 186 -22.28 0.78 15.83
CA VAL A 186 -21.52 1.56 14.83
C VAL A 186 -22.36 1.60 13.56
N SER A 187 -23.06 2.71 13.36
CA SER A 187 -23.88 2.94 12.17
C SER A 187 -22.99 3.29 10.98
N TRP A 188 -23.16 2.58 9.88
CA TRP A 188 -22.59 2.92 8.58
C TRP A 188 -23.59 2.54 7.50
N ASN A 189 -23.75 3.38 6.47
CA ASN A 189 -24.69 3.13 5.38
C ASN A 189 -23.98 2.36 4.27
N ARG A 190 -24.64 1.32 3.78
CA ARG A 190 -24.24 0.61 2.57
C ARG A 190 -24.69 1.38 1.34
#